data_AF-A0AA90PUQ0-F1
#
_entry.id   AF-A0AA90PUQ0-F1
#
_cell.length_a   1.000
_cell.length_b   1.000
_cell.length_c   1.000
_cell.angle_alpha   90.00
_cell.angle_beta   90.00
_cell.angle_gamma   90.00
#
_symmetry.space_group_name_H-M   'P 1'
#
loop_
_entity.id
_entity.type
_entity.pdbx_description
1 polymer ?
#
loop_
_entity_poly.entity_id
_entity_poly.type
_entity_poly.pdbx_seq_one_letter_code
_entity_poly.pdbx_strand_id
1 'polypeptide(L)'
;MHGAYSLLLELRAEHAYFPDGASANFRFVPTPQCAALLDRFGILTRPSARGLALAGQAAARADLQGGREAGAELEFGVLSADPHFSLFTGLDAPAPDACLFFHSARAQAEGVGRWRLHPDELAGPAAWRRPRVPDKAAGLAGQGARPAFFMVLALADVAGALAQAAAPVWLVRFGARASVWKYHFLSDLDAPNPVIVDLDDKLRFAARGRTPLPGNRSALTFASEQAIAMRKTPQQRLQLRDQGELGQRILIKRLPNASVAAIGREITEGSAVPVLVSEIYIP
;
A
#
# COMPACT_ATOMS: atom_id res chain seq x y z
N MET A 1 -13.14 4.66 42.75
CA MET A 1 -12.28 3.64 42.12
C MET A 1 -12.07 4.02 40.67
N HIS A 2 -10.85 4.35 40.24
CA HIS A 2 -10.58 4.54 38.82
C HIS A 2 -10.52 3.15 38.16
N GLY A 3 -11.44 2.86 37.24
CA GLY A 3 -11.47 1.59 36.55
C GLY A 3 -10.24 1.39 35.67
N ALA A 4 -9.79 0.14 35.55
CA ALA A 4 -8.70 -0.21 34.64
C ALA A 4 -9.09 0.11 33.18
N TYR A 5 -8.15 0.68 32.43
CA TYR A 5 -8.31 0.87 30.99
C TYR A 5 -8.09 -0.45 30.27
N SER A 6 -8.96 -0.75 29.31
CA SER A 6 -8.87 -1.93 28.45
C SER A 6 -8.94 -1.51 26.98
N LEU A 7 -8.38 -2.35 26.11
CA LEU A 7 -8.45 -2.12 24.67
C LEU A 7 -9.90 -2.28 24.19
N LEU A 8 -10.42 -1.24 23.54
CA LEU A 8 -11.75 -1.27 22.95
C LEU A 8 -11.69 -1.72 21.50
N LEU A 9 -10.79 -1.14 20.70
CA LEU A 9 -10.61 -1.53 19.30
C LEU A 9 -9.23 -1.10 18.79
N GLU A 10 -8.82 -1.65 17.66
CA GLU A 10 -7.62 -1.25 16.94
C GLU A 10 -7.93 -0.85 15.50
N LEU A 11 -7.25 0.19 15.02
CA LEU A 11 -7.23 0.60 13.63
C LEU A 11 -5.90 0.22 13.01
N ARG A 12 -5.92 -0.40 11.84
CA ARG A 12 -4.73 -0.85 11.14
C ARG A 12 -4.74 -0.49 9.67
N ALA A 13 -3.55 -0.35 9.12
CA ALA A 13 -3.36 -0.23 7.68
C ALA A 13 -2.16 -1.09 7.28
N GLU A 14 -2.40 -1.99 6.33
CA GLU A 14 -1.42 -2.94 5.85
C GLU A 14 -1.06 -2.58 4.41
N HIS A 15 0.21 -2.69 4.04
CA HIS A 15 0.66 -2.38 2.69
C HIS A 15 1.75 -3.34 2.22
N ALA A 16 1.53 -4.03 1.10
CA ALA A 16 2.43 -5.09 0.61
C ALA A 16 3.85 -4.63 0.22
N TYR A 17 4.03 -3.33 -0.05
CA TYR A 17 5.35 -2.71 -0.27
C TYR A 17 6.28 -2.85 0.94
N PHE A 18 5.75 -2.85 2.17
CA PHE A 18 6.55 -2.97 3.39
C PHE A 18 6.68 -4.45 3.80
N PRO A 19 7.84 -4.87 4.33
CA PRO A 19 7.95 -6.18 4.95
C PRO A 19 6.92 -6.32 6.08
N ASP A 20 6.32 -7.50 6.19
CA ASP A 20 5.28 -7.87 7.16
C ASP A 20 4.05 -6.93 7.19
N GLY A 21 3.81 -6.19 6.11
CA GLY A 21 2.67 -5.27 6.00
C GLY A 21 2.73 -4.09 6.97
N ALA A 22 3.93 -3.70 7.44
CA ALA A 22 4.15 -2.81 8.58
C ALA A 22 3.24 -1.56 8.63
N SER A 23 2.28 -1.59 9.54
CA SER A 23 1.33 -0.49 9.81
C SER A 23 1.98 0.74 10.45
N ALA A 24 3.22 0.63 10.93
CA ALA A 24 3.96 1.71 11.57
C ALA A 24 4.24 2.90 10.63
N ASN A 25 4.13 2.72 9.32
CA ASN A 25 4.24 3.84 8.36
C ASN A 25 2.97 4.70 8.31
N PHE A 26 1.89 4.32 8.99
CA PHE A 26 0.63 5.04 8.97
C PHE A 26 0.34 5.68 10.32
N ARG A 27 0.07 6.99 10.31
CA ARG A 27 -0.34 7.76 11.47
C ARG A 27 -1.81 8.13 11.34
N PHE A 28 -2.62 7.62 12.26
CA PHE A 28 -4.04 7.92 12.34
C PHE A 28 -4.25 9.20 13.16
N VAL A 29 -4.93 10.17 12.57
CA VAL A 29 -5.21 11.47 13.18
C VAL A 29 -6.72 11.65 13.24
N PRO A 30 -7.33 11.72 14.44
CA PRO A 30 -8.76 11.98 14.55
C PRO A 30 -9.08 13.38 14.02
N THR A 31 -10.23 13.54 13.36
CA THR A 31 -10.78 14.88 13.07
C THR A 31 -11.14 15.58 14.39
N PRO A 32 -11.31 16.92 14.41
CA PRO A 32 -11.73 17.63 15.63
C PRO A 32 -13.04 17.08 16.23
N GLN A 33 -14.00 16.72 15.37
CA GLN A 33 -15.27 16.10 15.77
C GLN A 33 -15.04 14.72 16.38
N CYS A 34 -14.20 13.90 15.76
CA CYS A 34 -13.83 12.59 16.28
C CYS A 34 -13.09 12.70 17.62
N ALA A 35 -12.17 13.66 17.77
CA ALA A 35 -11.45 13.89 19.02
C ALA A 35 -12.40 14.29 20.16
N ALA A 36 -13.35 15.19 19.91
CA ALA A 36 -14.38 15.57 20.88
C ALA A 36 -15.30 14.40 21.23
N LEU A 37 -15.62 13.53 20.26
CA LEU A 37 -16.40 12.32 20.49
C LEU A 37 -15.62 11.32 21.37
N LEU A 38 -14.35 11.07 21.07
CA LEU A 38 -13.49 10.19 21.88
C LEU A 38 -13.35 10.69 23.32
N ASP A 39 -13.18 12.01 23.51
CA ASP A 39 -13.11 12.64 24.83
C ASP A 39 -14.42 12.47 25.63
N ARG A 40 -15.57 12.68 25.00
CA ARG A 40 -16.89 12.47 25.63
C ARG A 40 -17.08 11.04 26.17
N PHE A 41 -16.57 10.04 25.45
CA PHE A 41 -16.62 8.64 25.87
C PHE A 41 -15.47 8.25 26.81
N GLY A 42 -14.53 9.15 27.10
CA GLY A 42 -13.33 8.83 27.90
C GLY A 42 -12.42 7.81 27.22
N ILE A 43 -12.34 7.85 25.88
CA ILE A 43 -11.52 6.94 25.08
C ILE A 43 -10.17 7.59 24.77
N LEU A 44 -9.10 6.91 25.15
CA LEU A 44 -7.72 7.29 24.87
C LEU A 44 -7.25 6.66 23.56
N THR A 45 -6.55 7.43 22.74
CA THR A 45 -5.86 6.94 21.54
C THR A 45 -4.39 6.75 21.83
N ARG A 46 -3.81 5.62 21.39
CA ARG A 46 -2.38 5.32 21.53
C ARG A 46 -1.83 4.73 20.24
N PRO A 47 -0.77 5.30 19.65
CA PRO A 47 -0.03 4.64 18.58
C PRO A 47 0.47 3.27 19.05
N SER A 48 0.45 2.29 18.16
CA SER A 48 1.01 0.96 18.38
C SER A 48 1.86 0.54 17.19
N ALA A 49 2.68 -0.51 17.34
CA ALA A 49 3.44 -1.07 16.23
C ALA A 49 2.55 -1.54 15.05
N ARG A 50 1.24 -1.71 15.30
CA ARG A 50 0.24 -2.21 14.34
C ARG A 50 -0.75 -1.14 13.88
N GLY A 51 -0.62 0.11 14.31
CA GLY A 51 -1.51 1.22 13.93
C GLY A 51 -1.93 2.07 15.13
N LEU A 52 -3.24 2.15 15.39
CA LEU A 52 -3.82 2.92 16.48
C LEU A 52 -4.67 2.05 17.40
N ALA A 53 -4.38 2.05 18.70
CA ALA A 53 -5.21 1.43 19.72
C ALA A 53 -6.13 2.49 20.36
N LEU A 54 -7.42 2.15 20.52
CA LEU A 54 -8.38 2.94 21.30
C LEU A 54 -8.68 2.17 22.58
N ALA A 55 -8.39 2.79 23.72
CA ALA A 55 -8.58 2.20 25.04
C ALA A 55 -9.53 3.02 25.89
N GLY A 56 -10.36 2.37 26.70
CA GLY A 56 -11.31 3.03 27.58
C GLY A 56 -11.63 2.18 28.80
N GLN A 57 -12.34 2.78 29.75
CA GLN A 57 -12.87 2.07 30.91
C GLN A 57 -14.12 1.26 30.56
N ALA A 58 -14.58 0.43 31.49
CA ALA A 58 -15.78 -0.38 31.31
C ALA A 58 -17.03 0.45 30.94
N ALA A 59 -17.15 1.67 31.48
CA ALA A 59 -18.23 2.59 31.13
C ALA A 59 -18.21 3.00 29.65
N ALA A 60 -17.04 3.32 29.09
CA ALA A 60 -16.89 3.64 27.67
C ALA A 60 -17.30 2.45 26.78
N ARG A 61 -16.91 1.23 27.19
CA ARG A 61 -17.34 0.00 26.49
C ARG A 61 -18.87 -0.15 26.53
N ALA A 62 -19.47 0.01 27.70
CA ALA A 62 -20.91 -0.13 27.88
C ALA A 62 -21.69 0.92 27.07
N ASP A 63 -21.22 2.17 27.04
CA ASP A 63 -21.83 3.25 26.26
C ASP A 63 -21.79 2.96 24.75
N LEU A 64 -20.65 2.48 24.24
CA LEU A 64 -20.52 2.06 22.83
C LEU A 64 -21.44 0.88 22.51
N GLN A 65 -21.44 -0.17 23.34
CA GLN A 65 -22.29 -1.35 23.14
C GLN A 65 -23.79 -1.04 23.27
N GLY A 66 -24.14 -0.08 24.14
CA GLY A 66 -25.50 0.40 24.35
C GLY A 66 -26.03 1.31 23.22
N GLY A 67 -25.23 1.60 22.19
CA GLY A 67 -25.65 2.41 21.05
C GLY A 67 -25.79 3.89 21.36
N ARG A 68 -25.12 4.40 22.41
CA ARG A 68 -25.07 5.83 22.69
C ARG A 68 -24.46 6.55 21.47
N GLU A 69 -25.13 7.58 20.98
CA GLU A 69 -24.73 8.29 19.76
C GLU A 69 -24.58 7.38 18.52
N ALA A 70 -25.42 6.36 18.34
CA ALA A 70 -25.31 5.38 17.24
C ALA A 70 -25.23 5.99 15.82
N GLY A 71 -25.74 7.21 15.61
CA GLY A 71 -25.64 7.95 14.35
C GLY A 71 -24.33 8.72 14.15
N ALA A 72 -23.44 8.73 15.15
CA ALA A 72 -22.13 9.38 15.06
C ALA A 72 -21.07 8.44 14.45
N GLU A 73 -19.98 9.04 13.98
CA GLU A 73 -18.89 8.36 13.30
C GLU A 73 -17.54 8.73 13.92
N LEU A 74 -16.66 7.74 14.07
CA LEU A 74 -15.25 7.96 14.37
C LEU A 74 -14.50 8.16 13.05
N GLU A 75 -13.94 9.35 12.88
CA GLU A 75 -13.32 9.78 11.62
C GLU A 75 -11.83 10.04 11.81
N PHE A 76 -11.02 9.44 10.93
CA PHE A 76 -9.56 9.57 10.96
C PHE A 76 -9.02 9.92 9.58
N GLY A 77 -8.19 10.95 9.52
CA GLY A 77 -7.24 11.16 8.44
C GLY A 77 -6.02 10.29 8.70
N VAL A 78 -5.59 9.51 7.72
CA VAL A 78 -4.41 8.65 7.88
C VAL A 78 -3.27 9.16 7.03
N LEU A 79 -2.20 9.60 7.68
CA LEU A 79 -0.99 10.12 7.06
C LEU A 79 0.00 8.98 6.81
N SER A 80 0.67 8.99 5.66
CA SER A 80 1.82 8.12 5.40
C SER A 80 3.11 8.83 5.84
N ALA A 81 3.99 8.13 6.54
CA ALA A 81 5.34 8.59 6.83
C ALA A 81 6.24 8.62 5.58
N ASP A 82 5.88 7.86 4.54
CA ASP A 82 6.57 7.88 3.25
C ASP A 82 5.79 8.80 2.28
N PRO A 83 6.41 9.90 1.79
CA PRO A 83 5.74 10.83 0.88
C PRO A 83 5.46 10.23 -0.50
N HIS A 84 6.08 9.11 -0.85
CA HIS A 84 5.91 8.43 -2.13
C HIS A 84 4.81 7.36 -2.09
N PHE A 85 3.91 7.39 -1.10
CA PHE A 85 2.81 6.44 -0.96
C PHE A 85 2.09 6.14 -2.28
N SER A 86 1.74 7.17 -3.04
CA SER A 86 1.05 7.01 -4.33
C SER A 86 1.90 6.32 -5.40
N LEU A 87 3.23 6.42 -5.34
CA LEU A 87 4.14 5.83 -6.33
C LEU A 87 4.31 4.33 -6.15
N PHE A 88 4.18 3.80 -4.92
CA PHE A 88 4.30 2.36 -4.66
C PHE A 88 2.98 1.67 -4.30
N THR A 89 1.87 2.40 -4.22
CA THR A 89 0.54 1.83 -4.04
C THR A 89 -0.04 1.40 -5.39
N GLY A 90 -0.58 0.18 -5.46
CA GLY A 90 -1.21 -0.39 -6.64
C GLY A 90 -2.60 0.18 -6.98
N LEU A 91 -2.85 1.45 -6.66
CA LEU A 91 -4.10 2.15 -6.94
C LEU A 91 -3.82 3.45 -7.68
N ASP A 92 -4.33 3.55 -8.89
CA ASP A 92 -4.24 4.80 -9.67
C ASP A 92 -5.38 5.73 -9.30
N ALA A 93 -5.04 6.99 -9.00
CA ALA A 93 -6.01 8.02 -8.71
C ALA A 93 -6.80 8.38 -9.99
N PRO A 94 -8.15 8.40 -9.95
CA PRO A 94 -8.96 8.73 -11.12
C PRO A 94 -8.96 10.23 -11.43
N ALA A 95 -8.56 11.08 -10.47
CA ALA A 95 -8.44 12.53 -10.60
C ALA A 95 -7.46 13.08 -9.55
N PRO A 96 -6.84 14.26 -9.76
CA PRO A 96 -5.86 14.83 -8.81
C PRO A 96 -6.42 15.10 -7.40
N ASP A 97 -7.72 15.47 -7.33
CA ASP A 97 -8.45 15.79 -6.11
C ASP A 97 -9.06 14.55 -5.42
N ALA A 98 -9.09 13.40 -6.10
CA ALA A 98 -9.65 12.19 -5.53
C ALA A 98 -8.89 11.74 -4.28
N CYS A 99 -9.60 11.25 -3.28
CA CYS A 99 -9.05 10.67 -2.06
C CYS A 99 -9.54 9.24 -1.86
N LEU A 100 -8.73 8.43 -1.20
CA LEU A 100 -9.13 7.10 -0.77
C LEU A 100 -9.99 7.21 0.49
N PHE A 101 -11.15 6.57 0.48
CA PHE A 101 -12.12 6.64 1.57
C PHE A 101 -12.64 5.25 1.91
N PHE A 102 -12.51 4.88 3.19
CA PHE A 102 -12.91 3.58 3.72
C PHE A 102 -13.92 3.76 4.85
N HIS A 103 -15.04 3.04 4.76
CA HIS A 103 -16.17 3.18 5.67
C HIS A 103 -16.58 1.82 6.23
N SER A 104 -16.93 1.75 7.51
CA SER A 104 -17.41 0.52 8.18
C SER A 104 -18.66 -0.09 7.54
N ALA A 105 -19.55 0.73 6.95
CA ALA A 105 -20.69 0.25 6.16
C ALA A 105 -20.32 -0.68 4.98
N ARG A 106 -19.06 -0.71 4.53
CA ARG A 106 -18.56 -1.64 3.50
C ARG A 106 -17.70 -2.76 4.06
N ALA A 107 -17.64 -2.89 5.39
CA ALA A 107 -16.74 -3.81 6.04
C ALA A 107 -17.11 -5.28 5.77
N GLN A 108 -16.09 -6.11 5.64
CA GLN A 108 -16.18 -7.56 5.54
C GLN A 108 -15.47 -8.18 6.74
N ALA A 109 -16.09 -9.16 7.40
CA ALA A 109 -15.44 -9.89 8.48
C ALA A 109 -14.35 -10.82 7.91
N GLU A 110 -13.13 -10.74 8.44
CA GLU A 110 -11.97 -11.60 8.11
C GLU A 110 -11.67 -12.55 9.29
N GLY A 111 -12.68 -13.29 9.72
CA GLY A 111 -12.61 -14.14 10.91
C GLY A 111 -13.03 -13.41 12.20
N VAL A 112 -12.75 -14.03 13.34
CA VAL A 112 -13.23 -13.54 14.64
C VAL A 112 -12.52 -12.23 15.01
N GLY A 113 -13.31 -11.17 15.20
CA GLY A 113 -12.79 -9.92 15.73
C GLY A 113 -11.98 -9.08 14.73
N ARG A 114 -12.09 -9.34 13.42
CA ARG A 114 -11.34 -8.59 12.40
C ARG A 114 -12.26 -8.20 11.25
N TRP A 115 -12.23 -6.91 10.88
CA TRP A 115 -13.06 -6.32 9.85
C TRP A 115 -12.21 -5.55 8.85
N ARG A 116 -12.31 -5.92 7.58
CA ARG A 116 -11.67 -5.24 6.45
C ARG A 116 -12.63 -4.24 5.84
N LEU A 117 -12.24 -2.98 5.71
CA LEU A 117 -13.12 -1.88 5.25
C LEU A 117 -13.31 -1.80 3.73
N HIS A 118 -13.01 -2.88 3.01
CA HIS A 118 -13.10 -2.96 1.56
C HIS A 118 -13.41 -4.41 1.14
N PRO A 119 -14.06 -4.60 -0.02
CA PRO A 119 -14.70 -5.88 -0.35
C PRO A 119 -13.69 -6.99 -0.69
N ASP A 120 -12.60 -6.66 -1.37
CA ASP A 120 -11.62 -7.61 -1.90
C ASP A 120 -10.44 -7.81 -0.95
N GLU A 121 -9.53 -8.73 -1.24
CA GLU A 121 -8.33 -8.95 -0.41
C GLU A 121 -7.48 -7.68 -0.25
N LEU A 122 -7.42 -6.87 -1.31
CA LEU A 122 -6.71 -5.60 -1.39
C LEU A 122 -7.68 -4.48 -1.78
N ALA A 123 -7.43 -3.28 -1.25
CA ALA A 123 -8.22 -2.10 -1.57
C ALA A 123 -8.18 -1.85 -3.08
N GLY A 124 -9.37 -1.70 -3.67
CA GLY A 124 -9.55 -1.51 -5.11
C GLY A 124 -10.00 -0.10 -5.50
N PRO A 125 -10.18 0.17 -6.82
CA PRO A 125 -10.59 1.47 -7.35
C PRO A 125 -11.91 2.01 -6.77
N ALA A 126 -12.79 1.11 -6.29
CA ALA A 126 -14.05 1.48 -5.65
C ALA A 126 -13.88 2.22 -4.31
N ALA A 127 -12.65 2.37 -3.78
CA ALA A 127 -12.34 3.18 -2.61
C ALA A 127 -12.16 4.68 -2.94
N TRP A 128 -11.94 5.05 -4.21
CA TRP A 128 -11.77 6.44 -4.59
C TRP A 128 -13.07 7.22 -4.47
N ARG A 129 -12.99 8.40 -3.85
CA ARG A 129 -14.08 9.37 -3.76
C ARG A 129 -13.54 10.75 -4.13
N ARG A 130 -14.41 11.59 -4.68
CA ARG A 130 -14.16 13.04 -4.69
C ARG A 130 -14.57 13.59 -3.33
N PRO A 131 -13.77 14.47 -2.71
CA PRO A 131 -14.18 15.17 -1.51
C PRO A 131 -15.53 15.86 -1.76
N ARG A 132 -16.50 15.71 -0.86
CA ARG A 132 -17.76 16.47 -0.89
C ARG A 132 -17.73 17.49 0.23
N VAL A 133 -18.08 18.74 -0.08
CA VAL A 133 -18.33 19.79 0.92
C VAL A 133 -19.66 19.49 1.64
N PRO A 134 -19.78 19.60 2.98
CA PRO A 134 -18.74 19.98 3.92
C PRO A 134 -17.71 18.87 4.09
N ASP A 135 -16.47 19.22 3.76
CA ASP A 135 -15.38 18.29 3.57
C ASP A 135 -14.88 17.86 4.94
N LYS A 136 -15.07 16.58 5.28
CA LYS A 136 -14.51 15.97 6.50
C LYS A 136 -12.98 16.15 6.56
N ALA A 137 -12.34 16.44 5.42
CA ALA A 137 -10.93 16.82 5.31
C ALA A 137 -10.59 18.26 5.75
N ALA A 138 -11.57 19.17 5.88
CA ALA A 138 -11.32 20.57 6.23
C ALA A 138 -10.63 20.72 7.60
N GLY A 139 -10.95 19.86 8.57
CA GLY A 139 -10.28 19.81 9.87
C GLY A 139 -8.85 19.26 9.83
N LEU A 140 -8.49 18.53 8.78
CA LEU A 140 -7.15 17.96 8.56
C LEU A 140 -6.28 18.86 7.68
N ALA A 141 -6.87 19.70 6.84
CA ALA A 141 -6.18 20.67 5.99
C ALA A 141 -5.36 21.70 6.80
N GLY A 142 -5.76 21.99 8.04
CA GLY A 142 -5.01 22.85 8.97
C GLY A 142 -3.70 22.23 9.51
N GLN A 143 -3.41 20.95 9.23
CA GLN A 143 -2.24 20.23 9.75
C GLN A 143 -1.13 20.01 8.70
N GLY A 144 -1.22 20.67 7.54
CA GLY A 144 -0.12 20.78 6.56
C GLY A 144 0.17 19.55 5.69
N ALA A 145 -0.36 18.37 6.00
CA ALA A 145 -0.16 17.14 5.21
C ALA A 145 -1.49 16.56 4.69
N ARG A 146 -1.57 16.31 3.38
CA ARG A 146 -2.71 15.62 2.76
C ARG A 146 -2.73 14.16 3.26
N PRO A 147 -3.86 13.66 3.80
CA PRO A 147 -3.99 12.26 4.16
C PRO A 147 -3.78 11.33 2.96
N ALA A 148 -3.12 10.19 3.21
CA ALA A 148 -3.02 9.10 2.25
C ALA A 148 -4.41 8.48 1.99
N PHE A 149 -5.23 8.39 3.03
CA PHE A 149 -6.63 7.96 2.96
C PHE A 149 -7.41 8.42 4.20
N PHE A 150 -8.73 8.26 4.15
CA PHE A 150 -9.64 8.47 5.27
C PHE A 150 -10.24 7.14 5.72
N MET A 151 -10.37 6.99 7.03
CA MET A 151 -11.01 5.84 7.68
C MET A 151 -12.15 6.33 8.55
N VAL A 152 -13.34 5.77 8.34
CA VAL A 152 -14.56 6.16 9.06
C VAL A 152 -15.26 4.92 9.60
N LEU A 153 -15.56 4.93 10.89
CA LEU A 153 -16.31 3.87 11.57
C LEU A 153 -17.58 4.45 12.18
N ALA A 154 -18.75 3.99 11.72
CA ALA A 154 -20.02 4.29 12.37
C ALA A 154 -20.06 3.65 13.76
N LEU A 155 -20.53 4.38 14.77
CA LEU A 155 -20.60 3.85 16.14
C LEU A 155 -21.52 2.64 16.23
N ALA A 156 -22.58 2.56 15.42
CA ALA A 156 -23.42 1.36 15.32
C ALA A 156 -22.63 0.12 14.89
N ASP A 157 -21.72 0.25 13.91
CA ASP A 157 -20.88 -0.86 13.44
C ASP A 157 -19.83 -1.24 14.51
N VAL A 158 -19.27 -0.24 15.21
CA VAL A 158 -18.34 -0.45 16.34
C VAL A 158 -19.03 -1.20 17.48
N ALA A 159 -20.27 -0.84 17.82
CA ALA A 159 -21.07 -1.51 18.84
C ALA A 159 -21.29 -2.99 18.48
N GLY A 160 -21.70 -3.25 17.23
CA GLY A 160 -21.89 -4.61 16.71
C GLY A 160 -20.61 -5.44 16.73
N ALA A 161 -19.46 -4.84 16.43
CA ALA A 161 -18.16 -5.51 16.50
C ALA A 161 -17.71 -5.79 17.95
N LEU A 162 -17.93 -4.85 18.87
CA LEU A 162 -17.67 -5.01 20.31
C LEU A 162 -18.54 -6.07 20.99
N ALA A 163 -19.74 -6.33 20.45
CA ALA A 163 -20.58 -7.44 20.90
C ALA A 163 -20.01 -8.82 20.50
N GLN A 164 -19.22 -8.88 19.42
CA GLN A 164 -18.66 -10.12 18.88
C GLN A 164 -17.21 -10.37 19.33
N ALA A 165 -16.47 -9.32 19.70
CA ALA A 165 -15.06 -9.41 20.08
C ALA A 165 -14.70 -8.46 21.22
N ALA A 166 -13.75 -8.89 22.06
CA ALA A 166 -13.23 -8.06 23.14
C ALA A 166 -12.51 -6.80 22.62
N ALA A 167 -11.72 -6.94 21.56
CA ALA A 167 -10.98 -5.84 20.95
C ALA A 167 -11.02 -5.95 19.42
N PRO A 168 -12.14 -5.56 18.77
CA PRO A 168 -12.26 -5.59 17.33
C PRO A 168 -11.15 -4.84 16.60
N VAL A 169 -10.65 -5.43 15.50
CA VAL A 169 -9.62 -4.85 14.64
C VAL A 169 -10.26 -4.41 13.33
N TRP A 170 -10.13 -3.14 12.99
CA TRP A 170 -10.58 -2.55 11.74
C TRP A 170 -9.38 -2.25 10.85
N LEU A 171 -9.39 -2.72 9.61
CA LEU A 171 -8.22 -2.57 8.74
C LEU A 171 -8.53 -2.19 7.29
N VAL A 172 -7.53 -1.56 6.69
CA VAL A 172 -7.40 -1.39 5.24
C VAL A 172 -6.12 -2.12 4.80
N ARG A 173 -6.16 -2.73 3.62
CA ARG A 173 -5.02 -3.47 3.05
C ARG A 173 -4.75 -2.98 1.64
N PHE A 174 -3.52 -2.56 1.36
CA PHE A 174 -3.12 -2.03 0.08
C PHE A 174 -2.15 -2.97 -0.64
N GLY A 175 -2.37 -3.12 -1.95
CA GLY A 175 -1.42 -3.77 -2.84
C GLY A 175 -0.22 -2.89 -3.15
N ALA A 176 0.94 -3.50 -3.39
CA ALA A 176 2.07 -2.81 -3.97
C ALA A 176 1.86 -2.63 -5.47
N ARG A 177 2.32 -1.50 -6.00
CA ARG A 177 2.42 -1.29 -7.44
C ARG A 177 3.38 -2.32 -8.03
N ALA A 178 3.06 -2.81 -9.23
CA ALA A 178 3.91 -3.73 -9.96
C ALA A 178 4.26 -3.13 -11.32
N SER A 179 5.47 -3.41 -11.81
CA SER A 179 5.94 -2.94 -13.12
C SER A 179 6.71 -4.03 -13.85
N VAL A 180 6.70 -4.00 -15.17
CA VAL A 180 7.64 -4.77 -15.99
C VAL A 180 9.00 -4.10 -15.90
N TRP A 181 10.05 -4.87 -15.62
CA TRP A 181 11.40 -4.34 -15.48
C TRP A 181 12.15 -4.52 -16.79
N LYS A 182 12.69 -3.43 -17.34
CA LYS A 182 13.49 -3.44 -18.55
C LYS A 182 14.93 -3.06 -18.24
N TYR A 183 15.85 -3.97 -18.50
CA TYR A 183 17.27 -3.73 -18.38
C TYR A 183 17.85 -3.34 -19.74
N HIS A 184 18.53 -2.20 -19.80
CA HIS A 184 19.25 -1.71 -20.97
C HIS A 184 20.75 -1.75 -20.70
N PHE A 185 21.46 -2.67 -21.35
CA PHE A 185 22.92 -2.75 -21.28
C PHE A 185 23.51 -1.86 -22.37
N LEU A 186 24.19 -0.80 -21.94
CA LEU A 186 24.74 0.23 -22.83
C LEU A 186 26.08 -0.17 -23.46
N SER A 187 26.78 -1.11 -22.83
CA SER A 187 28.02 -1.70 -23.33
C SER A 187 27.76 -2.98 -24.11
N ASP A 188 28.62 -3.26 -25.08
CA ASP A 188 28.61 -4.55 -25.77
C ASP A 188 29.01 -5.65 -24.80
N LEU A 189 28.13 -6.64 -24.63
CA LEU A 189 28.42 -7.83 -23.84
C LEU A 189 29.20 -8.81 -24.70
N ASP A 190 30.41 -9.16 -24.28
CA ASP A 190 31.18 -10.26 -24.89
C ASP A 190 30.63 -11.61 -24.44
N ALA A 191 29.40 -11.91 -24.85
CA ALA A 191 28.64 -13.09 -24.50
C ALA A 191 27.69 -13.48 -25.65
N PRO A 192 27.81 -14.69 -26.22
CA PRO A 192 26.95 -15.14 -27.32
C PRO A 192 25.50 -15.38 -26.90
N ASN A 193 25.24 -15.80 -25.66
CA ASN A 193 23.89 -16.09 -25.20
C ASN A 193 23.62 -15.49 -23.80
N PRO A 194 23.54 -14.15 -23.70
CA PRO A 194 23.29 -13.48 -22.43
C PRO A 194 21.84 -13.68 -21.98
N VAL A 195 21.66 -14.02 -20.72
CA VAL A 195 20.35 -14.22 -20.08
C VAL A 195 20.34 -13.63 -18.67
N ILE A 196 19.18 -13.12 -18.24
CA ILE A 196 18.97 -12.73 -16.84
C ILE A 196 18.38 -13.93 -16.09
N VAL A 197 19.05 -14.32 -15.01
CA VAL A 197 18.65 -15.43 -14.13
C VAL A 197 18.29 -14.87 -12.75
N ASP A 198 17.12 -15.25 -12.26
CA ASP A 198 16.75 -15.08 -10.86
C ASP A 198 17.27 -16.28 -10.04
N LEU A 199 18.08 -16.02 -9.02
CA LEU A 199 18.64 -17.09 -8.19
C LEU A 199 17.59 -17.83 -7.36
N ASP A 200 16.40 -17.23 -7.17
CA ASP A 200 15.29 -17.86 -6.48
C ASP A 200 14.28 -18.54 -7.45
N ASP A 201 14.55 -18.51 -8.76
CA ASP A 201 13.75 -19.10 -9.85
C ASP A 201 12.27 -18.66 -9.87
N LYS A 202 11.99 -17.42 -9.46
CA LYS A 202 10.62 -16.86 -9.44
C LYS A 202 10.33 -15.96 -10.62
N LEU A 203 11.36 -15.35 -11.21
CA LEU A 203 11.24 -14.36 -12.26
C LEU A 203 11.87 -14.83 -13.56
N ARG A 204 11.18 -14.58 -14.67
CA ARG A 204 11.67 -14.84 -16.03
C ARG A 204 11.86 -13.54 -16.80
N PHE A 205 12.89 -13.52 -17.63
CA PHE A 205 13.24 -12.39 -18.47
C PHE A 205 13.45 -12.86 -19.89
N ALA A 206 12.84 -12.14 -20.83
CA ALA A 206 12.99 -12.37 -22.25
C ALA A 206 13.98 -11.35 -22.84
N ALA A 207 14.89 -11.84 -23.69
CA ALA A 207 15.69 -10.98 -24.54
C ALA A 207 14.79 -10.27 -25.54
N ARG A 208 14.98 -8.95 -25.72
CA ARG A 208 14.23 -8.10 -26.66
C ARG A 208 15.11 -7.59 -27.80
N GLY A 209 16.32 -8.12 -27.93
CA GLY A 209 17.30 -7.67 -28.91
C GLY A 209 17.86 -6.30 -28.58
N ARG A 210 18.43 -5.63 -29.59
CA ARG A 210 18.95 -4.27 -29.45
C ARG A 210 17.85 -3.24 -29.64
N THR A 211 17.66 -2.37 -28.65
CA THR A 211 16.73 -1.25 -28.72
C THR A 211 17.50 0.04 -29.01
N PRO A 212 17.07 0.87 -29.97
CA PRO A 212 17.67 2.18 -30.21
C PRO A 212 17.39 3.11 -29.02
N LEU A 213 18.39 3.92 -28.67
CA LEU A 213 18.32 4.95 -27.63
C LEU A 213 18.62 6.33 -28.24
N PRO A 214 18.18 7.43 -27.60
CA PRO A 214 18.53 8.77 -28.03
C PRO A 214 20.05 8.97 -28.20
N GLY A 215 20.43 9.67 -29.26
CA GLY A 215 21.83 9.93 -29.61
C GLY A 215 22.51 8.85 -30.44
N ASN A 216 21.76 8.11 -31.28
CA ASN A 216 22.28 7.05 -32.15
C ASN A 216 23.02 5.92 -31.39
N ARG A 217 22.60 5.66 -30.15
CA ARG A 217 23.09 4.56 -29.32
C ARG A 217 22.13 3.39 -29.42
N SER A 218 22.61 2.18 -29.13
CA SER A 218 21.76 0.99 -28.97
C SER A 218 22.10 0.31 -27.67
N ALA A 219 21.11 -0.33 -27.05
CA ALA A 219 21.31 -1.14 -25.85
C ALA A 219 20.78 -2.54 -26.08
N LEU A 220 21.47 -3.55 -25.56
CA LEU A 220 20.87 -4.88 -25.46
C LEU A 220 19.81 -4.84 -24.36
N THR A 221 18.58 -5.22 -24.70
CA THR A 221 17.44 -5.08 -23.81
C THR A 221 16.90 -6.43 -23.36
N PHE A 222 16.60 -6.53 -22.07
CA PHE A 222 15.85 -7.63 -21.48
C PHE A 222 14.64 -7.09 -20.75
N ALA A 223 13.51 -7.77 -20.82
CA ALA A 223 12.29 -7.39 -20.11
C ALA A 223 11.79 -8.56 -19.28
N SER A 224 11.30 -8.29 -18.06
CA SER A 224 10.60 -9.31 -17.29
C SER A 224 9.33 -9.74 -18.03
N GLU A 225 9.04 -11.04 -18.01
CA GLU A 225 7.84 -11.58 -18.66
C GLU A 225 6.55 -11.31 -17.87
N GLN A 226 6.72 -10.91 -16.60
CA GLN A 226 5.65 -10.58 -15.68
C GLN A 226 5.95 -9.27 -14.95
N ALA A 227 4.89 -8.61 -14.48
CA ALA A 227 5.04 -7.45 -13.62
C ALA A 227 5.58 -7.88 -12.24
N ILE A 228 6.56 -7.14 -11.74
CA ILE A 228 7.23 -7.42 -10.47
C ILE A 228 6.73 -6.41 -9.44
N ALA A 229 6.16 -6.91 -8.34
CA ALA A 229 5.68 -6.07 -7.25
C ALA A 229 6.84 -5.30 -6.58
N MET A 230 6.64 -4.00 -6.37
CA MET A 230 7.59 -3.13 -5.69
C MET A 230 7.66 -3.47 -4.20
N ARG A 231 8.87 -3.38 -3.63
CA ARG A 231 9.11 -3.61 -2.20
C ARG A 231 10.10 -2.59 -1.69
N LYS A 232 9.90 -2.10 -0.45
CA LYS A 232 10.82 -1.18 0.24
C LYS A 232 12.22 -1.77 0.33
N THR A 233 12.28 -3.08 0.56
CA THR A 233 13.51 -3.85 0.53
C THR A 233 13.37 -4.91 -0.56
N PRO A 234 13.90 -4.66 -1.77
CA PRO A 234 13.88 -5.64 -2.85
C PRO A 234 14.62 -6.91 -2.42
N GLN A 235 14.03 -8.07 -2.74
CA GLN A 235 14.59 -9.38 -2.40
C GLN A 235 15.13 -10.10 -3.65
N GLN A 236 14.88 -9.56 -4.85
CA GLN A 236 15.26 -10.18 -6.11
C GLN A 236 16.78 -10.28 -6.21
N ARG A 237 17.27 -11.47 -6.57
CA ARG A 237 18.69 -11.79 -6.70
C ARG A 237 18.98 -12.12 -8.15
N LEU A 238 18.98 -11.08 -8.97
CA LEU A 238 19.12 -11.19 -10.42
C LEU A 238 20.59 -11.15 -10.84
N GLN A 239 20.97 -12.05 -11.73
CA GLN A 239 22.29 -12.13 -12.34
C GLN A 239 22.17 -12.06 -13.86
N LEU A 240 23.17 -11.45 -14.50
CA LEU A 240 23.38 -11.63 -15.93
C LEU A 240 24.38 -12.77 -16.12
N ARG A 241 24.01 -13.78 -16.90
CA ARG A 241 24.85 -14.93 -17.24
C ARG A 241 24.93 -15.11 -18.74
N ASP A 242 25.98 -15.78 -19.17
CA ASP A 242 26.16 -16.28 -20.52
C ASP A 242 25.89 -17.80 -20.49
N GLN A 243 24.88 -18.24 -21.24
CA GLN A 243 24.51 -19.66 -21.37
C GLN A 243 25.05 -20.21 -22.68
N GLY A 244 26.37 -20.36 -22.76
CA GLY A 244 27.04 -20.98 -23.90
C GLY A 244 27.10 -22.51 -23.80
N GLU A 245 27.46 -23.18 -24.90
CA GLU A 245 27.60 -24.63 -24.98
C GLU A 245 28.67 -25.19 -24.02
N LEU A 246 29.66 -24.37 -23.64
CA LEU A 246 30.76 -24.71 -22.74
C LEU A 246 30.42 -24.52 -21.24
N GLY A 247 29.19 -24.14 -20.91
CA GLY A 247 28.71 -23.96 -19.54
C GLY A 247 28.23 -22.54 -19.22
N GLN A 248 27.86 -22.31 -17.95
CA GLN A 248 27.32 -21.03 -17.49
C GLN A 248 28.42 -20.13 -16.92
N ARG A 249 28.62 -18.95 -17.53
CA ARG A 249 29.52 -17.91 -17.00
C ARG A 249 28.72 -16.75 -16.42
N ILE A 250 29.06 -16.30 -15.22
CA ILE A 250 28.43 -15.11 -14.61
C ILE A 250 29.10 -13.86 -15.19
N LEU A 251 28.32 -13.00 -15.84
CA LEU A 251 28.76 -11.72 -16.37
C LEU A 251 28.60 -10.61 -15.32
N ILE A 252 27.43 -10.55 -14.68
CA ILE A 252 27.13 -9.60 -13.61
C ILE A 252 26.52 -10.34 -12.43
N LYS A 253 27.20 -10.25 -11.27
CA LYS A 253 26.81 -10.96 -10.04
C LYS A 253 25.54 -10.45 -9.39
N ARG A 254 25.19 -9.17 -9.61
CA ARG A 254 23.99 -8.54 -9.05
C ARG A 254 23.52 -7.41 -9.95
N LEU A 255 22.35 -7.59 -10.55
CA LEU A 255 21.67 -6.51 -11.25
C LEU A 255 20.96 -5.58 -10.26
N PRO A 256 20.87 -4.28 -10.57
CA PRO A 256 20.11 -3.32 -9.77
C PRO A 256 18.60 -3.62 -9.85
N ASN A 257 17.87 -3.23 -8.81
CA ASN A 257 16.41 -3.34 -8.77
C ASN A 257 15.76 -2.06 -9.29
N ALA A 258 14.51 -2.16 -9.74
CA ALA A 258 13.74 -0.98 -10.11
C ALA A 258 13.55 0.00 -8.94
N SER A 259 13.58 1.29 -9.25
CA SER A 259 13.25 2.36 -8.31
C SER A 259 11.78 2.75 -8.42
N VAL A 260 11.16 3.07 -7.28
CA VAL A 260 9.80 3.65 -7.24
C VAL A 260 9.71 5.02 -7.93
N ALA A 261 10.83 5.71 -8.11
CA ALA A 261 10.89 7.02 -8.73
C ALA A 261 11.03 6.98 -10.26
N ALA A 262 11.36 5.82 -10.84
CA ALA A 262 11.64 5.65 -12.27
C ALA A 262 10.64 4.67 -12.91
N ILE A 263 9.37 5.10 -13.01
CA ILE A 263 8.30 4.31 -13.62
C ILE A 263 7.69 5.11 -14.76
N GLY A 264 7.75 4.54 -15.97
CA GLY A 264 7.03 4.99 -17.15
C GLY A 264 5.77 4.17 -17.40
N ARG A 265 5.01 4.57 -18.42
CA ARG A 265 3.89 3.81 -18.99
C ARG A 265 4.22 3.50 -20.43
N GLU A 266 4.05 2.25 -20.83
CA GLU A 266 4.27 1.81 -22.20
C GLU A 266 3.07 1.01 -22.69
N ILE A 267 2.67 1.26 -23.94
CA ILE A 267 1.67 0.45 -24.62
C ILE A 267 2.42 -0.73 -25.22
N THR A 268 2.20 -1.93 -24.71
CA THR A 268 2.79 -3.15 -25.29
C THR A 268 2.12 -3.44 -26.63
N GLU A 269 2.89 -3.89 -27.62
CA GLU A 269 2.33 -4.30 -28.93
C GLU A 269 1.19 -5.30 -28.74
N GLY A 270 0.01 -4.98 -29.29
CA GLY A 270 -1.20 -5.79 -29.18
C GLY A 270 -2.06 -5.56 -27.92
N SER A 271 -1.63 -4.72 -26.98
CA SER A 271 -2.43 -4.33 -25.81
C SER A 271 -2.83 -2.86 -25.89
N ALA A 272 -4.13 -2.56 -25.77
CA ALA A 272 -4.62 -1.18 -25.60
C ALA A 272 -4.42 -0.65 -24.16
N VAL A 273 -4.01 -1.51 -23.23
CA VAL A 273 -3.81 -1.15 -21.82
C VAL A 273 -2.33 -0.84 -21.61
N PRO A 274 -1.98 0.38 -21.14
CA PRO A 274 -0.61 0.72 -20.82
C PRO A 274 -0.12 -0.10 -19.62
N VAL A 275 1.06 -0.69 -19.75
CA VAL A 275 1.76 -1.40 -18.69
C VAL A 275 2.74 -0.44 -18.03
N LEU A 276 2.86 -0.53 -16.70
CA LEU A 276 3.90 0.21 -15.99
C LEU A 276 5.25 -0.42 -16.25
N VAL A 277 6.22 0.38 -16.66
CA VAL A 277 7.57 -0.07 -17.01
C VAL A 277 8.58 0.65 -16.14
N SER A 278 9.50 -0.10 -15.56
CA SER A 278 10.68 0.43 -14.87
C SER A 278 11.90 0.18 -15.73
N GLU A 279 12.45 1.25 -16.29
CA GLU A 279 13.68 1.20 -17.09
C GLU A 279 14.91 1.29 -16.19
N ILE A 280 15.85 0.39 -16.43
CA ILE A 280 17.06 0.22 -15.63
C ILE A 280 18.25 0.18 -16.57
N TYR A 281 19.05 1.24 -16.53
CA TYR A 281 20.21 1.40 -17.42
C TYR A 281 21.47 0.88 -16.74
N ILE A 282 22.15 -0.05 -17.42
CA ILE A 282 23.41 -0.64 -16.97
C ILE A 282 24.52 -0.09 -17.87
N PRO A 283 25.45 0.71 -17.33
CA PRO A 283 26.59 1.23 -18.10
C PRO A 283 27.53 0.10 -18.55
#